data_AF-A0A2M8IVV4-F1
#
_entry.id   AF-A0A2M8IVV4-F1
#
_cell.length_a   1.000
_cell.length_b   1.000
_cell.length_c   1.000
_cell.angle_alpha   90.00
_cell.angle_beta   90.00
_cell.angle_gamma   90.00
#
_symmetry.space_group_name_H-M   'P 1'
#
loop_
_entity.id
_entity.type
_entity.pdbx_description
1 polymer ?
#
loop_
_entity_poly.entity_id
_entity_poly.type
_entity_poly.pdbx_seq_one_letter_code
_entity_poly.pdbx_strand_id
1 'polypeptide(L)' 'RDPALAAAWFRPLQEMERQGGCVRLAAPTRFVAEYITTHLTPRLVAAYGRFDPAVRRVLVEAV' A
#
# COMPACT_ATOMS: atom_id res chain seq x y z
N ARG A 1 16.36 -8.88 1.31
CA ARG A 1 15.56 -7.66 1.63
C ARG A 1 14.69 -8.00 2.82
N ASP A 2 14.74 -7.19 3.89
CA ASP A 2 14.19 -7.54 5.20
C ASP A 2 12.65 -7.64 5.18
N PRO A 3 12.07 -8.86 5.32
CA PRO A 3 10.63 -9.04 5.31
C PRO A 3 9.96 -8.50 6.58
N ALA A 4 10.69 -8.42 7.69
CA ALA A 4 10.16 -7.90 8.95
C ALA A 4 9.94 -6.39 8.86
N LEU A 5 10.88 -5.67 8.24
CA LEU A 5 10.71 -4.23 7.98
C LEU A 5 9.51 -3.96 7.06
N ALA A 6 9.37 -4.73 5.98
CA ALA A 6 8.22 -4.60 5.09
C ALA A 6 6.89 -4.85 5.82
N ALA A 7 6.82 -5.92 6.63
CA ALA A 7 5.64 -6.22 7.43
C ALA A 7 5.32 -5.09 8.43
N ALA A 8 6.32 -4.46 9.05
CA ALA A 8 6.11 -3.37 9.99
C ALA A 8 5.42 -2.14 9.35
N TRP A 9 5.73 -1.82 8.09
CA TRP A 9 5.12 -0.69 7.38
C TRP A 9 3.76 -1.03 6.75
N PHE A 10 3.52 -2.28 6.37
CA PHE A 10 2.28 -2.69 5.71
C PHE A 10 1.21 -3.22 6.68
N ARG A 11 1.60 -3.82 7.81
CA ARG A 11 0.67 -4.34 8.82
C ARG A 11 -0.32 -3.31 9.38
N PRO A 12 0.05 -2.03 9.62
CA PRO A 12 -0.91 -1.05 10.11
C PRO A 12 -1.80 -0.45 9.02
N LEU A 13 -1.62 -0.84 7.74
CA LEU A 13 -2.47 -0.36 6.66
C LEU A 13 -3.76 -1.15 6.61
N GLN A 14 -4.87 -0.46 6.42
CA GLN A 14 -6.17 -1.08 6.21
C GLN A 14 -6.63 -0.86 4.77
N GLU A 15 -6.97 -1.92 4.06
CA GLU A 15 -7.58 -1.81 2.73
C GLU A 15 -9.01 -1.26 2.88
N MET A 16 -9.26 -0.11 2.25
CA MET A 16 -10.56 0.55 2.28
C MET A 16 -11.40 0.18 1.06
N GLU A 17 -10.77 0.18 -0.12
CA GLU A 17 -11.44 -0.09 -1.38
C GLU A 17 -10.46 -0.71 -2.36
N ARG A 18 -10.99 -1.61 -3.18
CA ARG A 18 -10.30 -2.14 -4.36
C ARG A 18 -11.27 -2.19 -5.53
N GLN A 19 -11.10 -1.29 -6.48
CA GLN A 19 -11.95 -1.18 -7.67
C GLN A 19 -11.20 -0.57 -8.84
N GLY A 20 -11.53 -0.98 -10.07
CA GLY A 20 -11.03 -0.32 -11.29
C GLY A 20 -9.51 -0.37 -11.46
N GLY A 21 -8.84 -1.40 -10.92
CA GLY A 21 -7.38 -1.50 -10.95
C GLY A 21 -6.66 -0.55 -9.98
N CYS A 22 -7.40 0.03 -9.04
CA CYS A 22 -6.88 0.88 -7.97
C CYS A 22 -7.21 0.27 -6.60
N VAL A 23 -6.26 0.36 -5.68
CA VAL A 23 -6.45 0.01 -4.26
C VAL A 23 -6.29 1.27 -3.42
N ARG A 24 -7.21 1.52 -2.50
CA ARG A 24 -7.11 2.57 -1.47
C ARG A 24 -6.78 1.95 -0.13
N LEU A 25 -5.71 2.44 0.50
CA LEU A 25 -5.24 2.02 1.81
C LEU A 25 -5.32 3.18 2.79
N ALA A 26 -5.87 2.91 3.97
CA ALA A 26 -5.82 3.79 5.13
C ALA A 26 -4.51 3.56 5.90
N ALA A 27 -3.76 4.63 6.13
CA ALA A 27 -2.62 4.66 7.01
C ALA A 27 -2.98 5.30 8.36
N PRO A 28 -2.38 4.84 9.47
CA PRO A 28 -2.71 5.34 10.81
C PRO A 28 -2.24 6.78 11.06
N THR A 29 -1.27 7.28 10.30
CA THR A 29 -0.77 8.65 10.40
C THR A 29 -0.40 9.19 9.03
N ARG A 30 -0.42 10.53 8.90
CA ARG A 30 0.04 11.22 7.69
C ARG A 30 1.49 10.90 7.32
N PHE A 31 2.37 10.82 8.31
CA PHE A 31 3.76 10.45 8.10
C PHE A 31 3.90 9.06 7.47
N VAL A 32 3.14 8.08 7.96
CA VAL A 32 3.13 6.73 7.39
C VAL A 32 2.60 6.75 5.95
N ALA A 33 1.51 7.49 5.69
CA ALA A 33 0.96 7.65 4.34
C ALA A 33 1.99 8.24 3.36
N GLU A 34 2.66 9.32 3.74
CA GLU A 34 3.66 10.01 2.91
C GLU A 34 4.90 9.14 2.69
N TYR A 35 5.40 8.49 3.74
CA TYR A 35 6.57 7.61 3.65
C TYR A 35 6.31 6.43 2.71
N ILE A 36 5.15 5.78 2.85
CA ILE A 36 4.77 4.66 1.99
C ILE A 36 4.56 5.12 0.56
N THR A 37 3.83 6.22 0.37
CA THR A 37 3.58 6.81 -0.95
C THR A 37 4.90 7.09 -1.68
N THR A 38 5.88 7.64 -0.96
CA THR A 38 7.17 8.05 -1.51
C THR A 38 8.12 6.88 -1.77
N HIS A 39 8.19 5.91 -0.85
CA HIS A 39 9.26 4.89 -0.86
C HIS A 39 8.79 3.47 -1.15
N LEU A 40 7.51 3.15 -0.91
CA LEU A 40 7.00 1.78 -0.87
C LEU A 40 5.88 1.51 -1.87
N THR A 41 5.30 2.53 -2.53
CA THR A 41 4.26 2.36 -3.57
C THR A 41 4.61 1.33 -4.64
N PRO A 42 5.82 1.31 -5.24
CA PRO A 42 6.14 0.32 -6.27
C PRO A 42 6.10 -1.13 -5.73
N ARG A 43 6.40 -1.31 -4.43
CA ARG A 43 6.34 -2.62 -3.77
C ARG A 43 4.89 -3.04 -3.52
N LEU A 44 4.03 -2.10 -3.14
CA LEU A 44 2.60 -2.37 -2.97
C LEU A 44 1.94 -2.76 -4.29
N VAL A 45 2.17 -2.00 -5.36
CA VAL A 45 1.65 -2.34 -6.70
C VAL A 45 2.13 -3.73 -7.14
N ALA A 46 3.42 -4.04 -6.96
CA ALA A 46 3.94 -5.37 -7.29
C ALA A 46 3.35 -6.50 -6.42
N ALA A 47 3.07 -6.24 -5.14
CA ALA A 47 2.46 -7.22 -4.25
C ALA A 47 0.99 -7.49 -4.66
N TYR A 48 0.21 -6.44 -4.89
CA TYR A 48 -1.17 -6.57 -5.40
C TYR A 48 -1.21 -7.23 -6.77
N GLY A 49 -0.30 -6.87 -7.67
CA GLY A 49 -0.20 -7.43 -9.01
C GLY A 49 0.02 -8.94 -9.07
N ARG A 50 0.54 -9.56 -8.00
CA ARG A 50 0.67 -11.02 -7.90
C ARG A 50 -0.67 -11.72 -7.68
N PHE A 51 -1.62 -11.05 -7.05
CA PHE A 51 -2.96 -11.57 -6.81
C PHE A 51 -3.97 -11.07 -7.86
N ASP A 52 -3.75 -9.88 -8.39
CA ASP A 52 -4.61 -9.24 -9.38
C ASP A 52 -3.80 -8.35 -10.34
N PRO A 53 -3.55 -8.84 -11.55
CA PRO A 53 -2.81 -8.11 -12.58
C PRO A 53 -3.49 -6.82 -13.06
N ALA A 54 -4.78 -6.61 -12.76
CA ALA A 54 -5.48 -5.38 -13.09
C ALA A 54 -5.10 -4.24 -12.14
N VAL A 55 -4.56 -4.52 -10.95
CA VAL A 55 -4.11 -3.47 -10.03
C VAL A 55 -2.85 -2.81 -10.57
N ARG A 56 -2.99 -1.53 -10.97
CA ARG A 56 -1.90 -0.69 -11.48
C ARG A 56 -1.60 0.50 -10.59
N ARG A 57 -2.49 0.80 -9.64
CA ARG A 57 -2.38 1.95 -8.76
C ARG A 57 -2.71 1.56 -7.32
N VAL A 58 -1.93 2.09 -6.39
CA VAL A 58 -2.22 2.03 -4.95
C VAL A 58 -2.17 3.44 -4.43
N LEU A 59 -3.23 3.85 -3.73
CA LEU A 59 -3.36 5.15 -3.07
C LEU A 59 -3.33 4.91 -1.57
N VAL A 60 -2.55 5.71 -0.84
CA VAL A 60 -2.43 5.62 0.61
C VAL A 60 -2.84 6.95 1.20
N GLU A 61 -3.88 6.94 2.04
CA GLU A 61 -4.47 8.12 2.65
C GLU A 61 -4.43 7.96 4.18
N ALA A 62 -4.20 9.04 4.92
CA ALA A 62 -4.28 8.99 6.38
C ALA A 62 -5.75 9.10 6.82
N VAL A 63 -6.13 8.31 7.83
CA VAL A 63 -7.46 8.34 8.46
C VAL A 63 -7.47 9.03 9.80
#